data_AF-A0A7K0I4W3-F1
#
_entry.id   AF-A0A7K0I4W3-F1
#
_cell.length_a   1.000
_cell.length_b   1.000
_cell.length_c   1.000
_cell.angle_alpha   90.00
_cell.angle_beta   90.00
_cell.angle_gamma   90.00
#
_symmetry.space_group_name_H-M   'P 1'
#
loop_
_entity.id
_entity.type
_entity.pdbx_description
1 polymer ?
#
loop_
_entity_poly.entity_id
_entity_poly.type
_entity_poly.pdbx_seq_one_letter_code
_entity_poly.pdbx_strand_id
1 'polypeptide(L)' 'PKNIDINDCTYRMLFPHEVQAAMAFESDYIVCGTGKDKVKQLGNAVTPPAMEWLLERGMATFN' A
#
# COMPACT_ATOMS: atom_id res chain seq x y z
N PRO A 1 -16.57 12.69 -25.90
CA PRO A 1 -15.47 12.80 -24.89
C PRO A 1 -15.00 14.26 -24.79
N LYS A 2 -14.94 14.84 -23.58
CA LYS A 2 -14.32 16.17 -23.40
C LYS A 2 -12.86 16.09 -23.88
N ASN A 3 -12.43 17.11 -24.62
CA ASN A 3 -11.02 17.28 -24.97
C ASN A 3 -10.27 17.63 -23.68
N ILE A 4 -9.48 16.69 -23.14
CA ILE A 4 -8.69 16.88 -21.91
C ILE A 4 -7.35 17.50 -22.33
N ASP A 5 -7.02 18.69 -21.83
CA ASP A 5 -5.72 19.32 -22.06
C ASP A 5 -4.68 18.69 -21.12
N ILE A 6 -3.52 18.32 -21.66
CA ILE A 6 -2.40 17.78 -20.87
C ILE A 6 -1.89 18.77 -19.83
N ASN A 7 -2.06 20.08 -20.06
CA ASN A 7 -1.68 21.12 -19.13
C ASN A 7 -2.57 21.19 -17.89
N ASP A 8 -3.75 20.54 -17.91
CA ASP A 8 -4.65 20.43 -16.75
C ASP A 8 -4.25 19.27 -15.81
N CYS A 9 -3.30 18.42 -16.20
CA CYS A 9 -2.81 17.34 -15.35
C CYS A 9 -1.85 17.86 -14.27
N THR A 10 -2.09 17.50 -13.01
CA THR A 10 -1.24 17.86 -11.87
C THR A 10 -0.66 16.63 -11.18
N TYR A 11 0.45 16.83 -10.46
CA TYR A 11 1.03 15.81 -9.59
C TYR A 11 0.86 16.19 -8.13
N ARG A 12 0.64 15.20 -7.27
CA ARG A 12 0.65 15.38 -5.81
C ARG A 12 1.23 14.15 -5.13
N MET A 13 1.63 14.33 -3.87
CA MET A 13 1.97 13.22 -3.00
C MET A 13 0.72 12.40 -2.65
N LEU A 14 0.92 11.10 -2.47
CA LEU A 14 -0.11 10.21 -1.94
C LEU A 14 -0.37 10.51 -0.46
N PHE A 15 -1.64 10.43 -0.07
CA PHE A 15 -2.06 10.46 1.32
C PHE A 15 -1.83 9.10 1.99
N PRO A 16 -1.72 9.04 3.33
CA PRO A 16 -1.42 7.79 4.03
C PRO A 16 -2.36 6.62 3.70
N HIS A 17 -3.66 6.87 3.52
CA HIS A 17 -4.63 5.83 3.17
C HIS A 17 -4.45 5.31 1.74
N GLU A 18 -3.97 6.14 0.82
CA GLU A 18 -3.65 5.73 -0.56
C GLU A 18 -2.39 4.86 -0.59
N VAL A 19 -1.39 5.19 0.24
CA VAL A 19 -0.19 4.34 0.42
C VAL A 19 -0.59 3.00 1.03
N GLN A 20 -1.50 2.99 2.01
CA GLN A 20 -2.01 1.77 2.65
C GLN A 20 -2.72 0.87 1.62
N ALA A 21 -3.60 1.46 0.81
CA ALA A 21 -4.27 0.74 -0.26
C ALA A 21 -3.30 0.22 -1.33
N ALA A 22 -2.29 1.01 -1.72
CA ALA A 22 -1.26 0.58 -2.65
C ALA A 22 -0.41 -0.59 -2.11
N MET A 23 -0.23 -0.66 -0.78
CA MET A 23 0.42 -1.76 -0.09
C MET A 23 -0.50 -2.97 0.14
N ALA A 24 -1.74 -2.94 -0.37
CA ALA A 24 -2.75 -3.99 -0.23
C ALA A 24 -3.08 -4.37 1.23
N PHE A 25 -3.00 -3.40 2.15
CA PHE A 25 -3.57 -3.56 3.48
C PHE A 25 -5.09 -3.42 3.43
N GLU A 26 -5.78 -4.15 4.30
CA GLU A 26 -7.22 -4.00 4.48
C GLU A 26 -7.59 -2.57 4.87
N SER A 27 -8.78 -2.15 4.43
CA SER A 27 -9.25 -0.77 4.59
C SER A 27 -9.48 -0.38 6.06
N ASP A 28 -9.75 -1.36 6.93
CA ASP A 28 -9.97 -1.20 8.36
C ASP A 28 -8.70 -1.39 9.20
N TYR A 29 -7.55 -1.70 8.57
CA TYR A 29 -6.28 -1.84 9.27
C TYR A 29 -5.80 -0.49 9.80
N ILE A 30 -5.55 -0.41 11.12
CA ILE A 30 -5.19 0.85 11.78
C ILE A 30 -3.67 0.99 11.89
N VAL A 31 -3.09 1.86 11.05
CA VAL A 31 -1.69 2.29 11.20
C VAL A 31 -1.61 3.45 12.20
N CYS A 32 -0.85 3.27 13.28
CA CYS A 32 -0.70 4.22 14.38
C CYS A 32 0.26 5.38 14.05
N GLY A 33 0.16 6.49 14.79
CA GLY A 33 1.06 7.65 14.67
C GLY A 33 0.59 8.74 13.71
N THR A 34 1.48 9.68 13.39
CA THR A 34 1.18 10.82 12.49
C THR A 34 1.16 10.39 11.03
N GLY A 35 0.67 11.26 10.12
CA GLY A 35 0.67 10.95 8.68
C GLY A 35 2.05 10.58 8.12
N LYS A 36 3.11 11.25 8.60
CA LYS A 36 4.50 10.94 8.21
C LYS A 36 4.95 9.59 8.77
N ASP A 37 4.59 9.28 10.01
CA ASP A 37 4.92 7.99 10.64
C ASP A 37 4.22 6.84 9.92
N LYS A 38 2.96 7.04 9.51
CA LYS A 38 2.19 6.03 8.77
C LYS A 38 2.83 5.72 7.42
N VAL A 39 3.19 6.75 6.64
CA VAL A 39 3.87 6.56 5.35
C VAL A 39 5.22 5.84 5.54
N LYS A 40 5.99 6.18 6.59
CA LYS A 40 7.25 5.50 6.91
C LYS A 40 7.03 4.02 7.28
N GLN A 41 6.02 3.73 8.11
CA GLN A 41 5.70 2.35 8.52
C GLN A 41 5.27 1.52 7.30
N LEU A 42 4.36 2.06 6.48
CA LEU A 42 3.88 1.39 5.27
C LEU A 42 5.02 1.17 4.26
N GLY A 43 5.89 2.16 4.06
CA GLY A 43 7.03 2.03 3.14
C GLY A 43 8.10 1.03 3.59
N ASN A 44 8.17 0.71 4.90
CA ASN A 44 9.07 -0.31 5.44
C ASN A 44 8.40 -1.67 5.66
N ALA A 45 7.08 -1.77 5.45
CA ALA A 45 6.35 -3.01 5.62
C ALA A 45 6.45 -3.90 4.37
N VAL A 46 6.14 -5.19 4.54
CA VAL A 46 5.89 -6.12 3.43
C VAL A 46 4.39 -6.07 3.11
N THR A 47 4.03 -6.19 1.83
CA THR A 47 2.61 -6.26 1.43
C THR A 47 1.98 -7.54 1.98
N PRO A 48 0.79 -7.49 2.61
CA PRO A 48 0.14 -8.68 3.17
C PRO A 48 0.03 -9.88 2.21
N PRO A 49 -0.43 -9.73 0.94
CA PRO A 49 -0.56 -10.89 0.05
C PRO A 49 0.77 -11.55 -0.31
N ALA A 50 1.87 -10.79 -0.39
CA ALA A 50 3.17 -11.37 -0.66
C ALA A 50 3.65 -12.24 0.51
N MET A 51 3.41 -11.80 1.74
CA MET A 51 3.76 -12.58 2.93
C MET A 51 2.94 -13.87 3.02
N GLU A 52 1.64 -13.81 2.71
CA GLU A 52 0.77 -15.00 2.66
C GLU A 52 1.32 -16.06 1.70
N TRP A 53 1.66 -15.67 0.46
CA TRP A 53 2.24 -16.60 -0.51
C TRP A 53 3.57 -17.19 -0.05
N LEU A 54 4.45 -16.36 0.53
CA LEU A 54 5.74 -16.85 1.03
C LEU A 54 5.56 -17.88 2.15
N LEU A 55 4.63 -17.62 3.08
CA LEU A 55 4.30 -18.57 4.14
C LEU A 55 3.70 -19.86 3.58
N GLU A 56 2.76 -19.77 2.64
CA GLU A 56 2.16 -20.95 2.00
C GLU A 56 3.24 -21.86 1.38
N ARG A 57 4.16 -21.27 0.61
CA ARG A 57 5.26 -22.03 -0.03
C ARG A 57 6.26 -22.57 0.99
N GLY A 58 6.58 -21.80 2.03
CA GLY A 58 7.45 -22.25 3.10
C GLY A 58 6.85 -23.42 3.88
N MET A 59 5.56 -23.32 4.24
CA MET A 59 4.84 -24.37 4.96
C MET A 59 4.72 -25.66 4.15
N ALA A 60 4.52 -25.56 2.84
CA ALA A 60 4.48 -26.72 1.95
C ALA A 60 5.79 -27.54 1.95
N THR A 61 6.91 -26.99 2.43
CA THR A 61 8.19 -27.71 2.53
C THR A 61 8.24 -28.65 3.75
N PHE A 62 7.36 -28.46 4.75
CA PHE A 62 7.30 -29.30 5.94
C PHE A 62 6.33 -30.49 5.83
N ASN A 63 5.64 -30.62 4.69
CA ASN A 63 4.75 -31.74 4.35
C ASN A 63 5.40 -32.63 3.29
#